data_AF-A0A965EFQ2-F1
#
_entry.id   AF-A0A965EFQ2-F1
#
_cell.length_a   1.000
_cell.length_b   1.000
_cell.length_c   1.000
_cell.angle_alpha   90.00
_cell.angle_beta   90.00
_cell.angle_gamma   90.00
#
_symmetry.space_group_name_H-M   'P 1'
#
loop_
_entity.id
_entity.type
_entity.pdbx_description
1 polymer ?
#
loop_
_entity_poly.entity_id
_entity_poly.type
_entity_poly.pdbx_seq_one_letter_code
_entity_poly.pdbx_strand_id
1 'polypeptide(L)' 'MITLSDIRLTYPSADGPALDGLSLSVDQGEFVSVVGASGCGKSSLLNVVAGLDRP' A
#
# COMPACT_ATOMS: atom_id res chain seq x y z
N MET A 1 11.68 5.20 9.96
CA MET A 1 11.89 4.12 8.98
C MET A 1 10.61 3.32 8.94
N ILE A 2 10.00 3.21 7.77
CA ILE A 2 8.80 2.41 7.51
C ILE A 2 9.22 1.28 6.57
N THR A 3 8.81 0.05 6.87
CA THR A 3 9.09 -1.11 6.02
C THR A 3 7.83 -1.94 5.85
N LEU A 4 7.48 -2.21 4.60
CA LEU A 4 6.43 -3.10 4.14
C LEU A 4 7.07 -4.23 3.35
N SER A 5 6.63 -5.46 3.57
CA SER A 5 7.20 -6.64 2.92
C SER A 5 6.08 -7.59 2.50
N ASP A 6 6.07 -7.94 1.21
CA ASP A 6 5.09 -8.83 0.57
C ASP A 6 3.64 -8.51 0.97
N ILE A 7 3.30 -7.22 1.01
CA ILE A 7 1.95 -6.77 1.37
C ILE A 7 0.97 -7.14 0.26
N ARG A 8 -0.01 -7.95 0.64
CA ARG A 8 -1.16 -8.31 -0.17
C ARG A 8 -2.40 -7.74 0.51
N LEU A 9 -3.38 -7.29 -0.25
CA LEU A 9 -4.63 -6.80 0.28
C LEU A 9 -5.73 -6.97 -0.75
N THR A 10 -6.82 -7.62 -0.37
CA THR A 10 -8.01 -7.79 -1.21
C THR A 10 -9.24 -7.39 -0.41
N TYR A 11 -10.03 -6.45 -0.95
CA TYR A 11 -11.31 -6.08 -0.34
C TYR A 11 -12.40 -7.06 -0.76
N PRO A 12 -13.40 -7.36 0.10
CA PRO A 12 -14.45 -8.34 -0.20
C PRO A 12 -15.25 -8.07 -1.48
N SER A 13 -15.35 -6.81 -1.88
CA SER A 13 -16.11 -6.34 -3.05
C SER A 13 -15.24 -6.01 -4.27
N ALA A 14 -13.93 -6.31 -4.22
CA ALA A 14 -13.02 -6.04 -5.33
C ALA A 14 -12.88 -7.28 -6.23
N ASP A 15 -12.83 -7.06 -7.54
CA ASP A 15 -12.61 -8.11 -8.56
C ASP A 15 -11.18 -8.67 -8.56
N GLY A 16 -10.28 -8.13 -7.72
CA GLY A 16 -8.88 -8.54 -7.63
C GLY A 16 -8.15 -7.88 -6.46
N PRO A 17 -6.87 -8.23 -6.26
CA PRO A 17 -6.06 -7.65 -5.18
C PRO A 17 -5.86 -6.16 -5.40
N ALA A 18 -6.10 -5.37 -4.35
CA ALA A 18 -5.77 -3.95 -4.32
C ALA A 18 -4.26 -3.72 -4.17
N LEU A 19 -3.57 -4.62 -3.46
CA LEU A 19 -2.12 -4.73 -3.36
C LEU A 19 -1.74 -6.19 -3.58
N ASP A 20 -0.73 -6.47 -4.40
CA ASP A 20 -0.29 -7.84 -4.71
C ASP A 20 1.22 -7.98 -4.55
N GLY A 21 1.65 -8.36 -3.36
CA GLY A 21 3.06 -8.62 -3.03
C GLY A 21 3.93 -7.37 -2.99
N LEU A 22 3.37 -6.23 -2.56
CA LEU A 22 4.07 -4.95 -2.53
C LEU A 22 5.07 -4.90 -1.37
N SER A 23 6.33 -4.56 -1.70
CA SER A 23 7.36 -4.26 -0.72
C SER A 23 7.86 -2.83 -0.90
N LEU A 24 7.97 -2.08 0.21
CA LEU A 24 8.38 -0.68 0.23
C LEU A 24 9.19 -0.43 1.49
N SER A 25 10.28 0.33 1.37
CA SER A 25 11.00 0.88 2.52
C SER A 25 11.14 2.37 2.34
N VAL A 26 10.90 3.13 3.42
CA VAL A 26 11.05 4.58 3.46
C VAL A 26 11.92 4.95 4.65
N ASP A 27 13.03 5.62 4.38
CA ASP A 27 14.02 6.00 5.38
C ASP A 27 13.60 7.25 6.17
N GLN A 28 14.28 7.49 7.30
CA GLN A 28 14.00 8.70 8.08
C GLN A 28 14.40 9.96 7.30
N GLY A 29 13.47 10.91 7.22
CA GLY A 29 13.68 12.16 6.48
C GLY A 29 13.45 12.04 4.97
N GLU A 30 13.12 10.85 4.47
CA GLU A 30 12.79 10.66 3.05
C GLU A 30 11.39 11.21 2.74
N PHE A 31 11.25 11.87 1.59
CA PHE A 31 9.99 12.39 1.09
C PHE A 31 9.60 11.64 -0.19
N VAL A 32 8.55 10.81 -0.09
CA VAL A 32 8.10 9.93 -1.18
C VAL A 32 6.68 10.29 -1.60
N SER A 33 6.43 10.25 -2.91
CA SER A 33 5.09 10.42 -3.48
C SER A 33 4.62 9.13 -4.15
N VAL A 34 3.37 8.74 -3.90
CA VAL A 34 2.73 7.56 -4.49
C VAL A 34 1.82 8.01 -5.64
N VAL A 35 2.19 7.68 -6.88
CA VAL A 35 1.50 8.12 -8.10
C VAL A 35 1.02 6.93 -8.94
N GLY A 36 -0.02 7.14 -9.75
CA GLY A 36 -0.61 6.10 -10.60
C GLY A 36 -2.08 6.34 -10.92
N ALA A 37 -2.61 5.62 -11.90
CA ALA A 37 -4.00 5.75 -12.36
C ALA A 37 -5.03 5.50 -11.25
N SER A 38 -6.26 6.02 -11.40
CA SER A 38 -7.32 5.73 -10.43
C SER A 38 -7.55 4.23 -10.28
N GLY A 39 -7.79 3.76 -9.05
CA GLY A 39 -8.01 2.34 -8.76
C GLY A 39 -6.75 1.46 -8.61
N CYS A 40 -5.54 1.96 -8.86
CA CYS A 40 -4.31 1.14 -8.80
C CYS A 40 -3.78 0.82 -7.37
N GLY A 41 -4.57 1.00 -6.32
CA GLY A 41 -4.18 0.64 -4.94
C GLY A 41 -3.48 1.71 -4.09
N LYS A 42 -3.34 2.95 -4.56
CA LYS A 42 -2.62 4.03 -3.83
C LYS A 42 -3.21 4.30 -2.44
N SER A 43 -4.53 4.54 -2.36
CA SER A 43 -5.20 4.79 -1.08
C SER A 43 -5.11 3.58 -0.17
N SER A 44 -5.20 2.37 -0.73
CA SER A 44 -5.05 1.12 0.01
C SER A 44 -3.65 0.99 0.61
N LEU A 45 -2.59 1.32 -0.14
CA LEU A 45 -1.22 1.39 0.37
C LEU A 45 -1.10 2.38 1.53
N LEU A 46 -1.62 3.60 1.36
CA LEU A 46 -1.55 4.63 2.41
C LEU A 46 -2.33 4.25 3.67
N ASN A 47 -3.47 3.56 3.53
CA ASN A 47 -4.23 3.04 4.66
C ASN A 47 -3.45 1.96 5.43
N VAL A 48 -2.77 1.06 4.72
CA VAL A 48 -1.89 0.05 5.35
C VAL A 48 -0.74 0.72 6.08
N VAL A 49 -0.07 1.70 5.46
CA VAL A 49 1.00 2.48 6.09
C VAL A 49 0.51 3.21 7.35
N ALA A 50 -0.70 3.77 7.31
CA ALA A 50 -1.33 4.44 8.45
C ALA A 50 -1.87 3.48 9.52
N GLY A 51 -1.85 2.17 9.28
CA GLY A 51 -2.40 1.15 10.19
C GLY A 51 -3.93 1.11 10.24
N LEU A 52 -4.62 1.68 9.24
CA LEU A 52 -6.08 1.70 9.14
C LEU A 52 -6.63 0.41 8.54
N ASP A 53 -5.92 -0.15 7.56
CA ASP A 53 -6.24 -1.43 6.93
C ASP A 53 -5.19 -2.47 7.34
N ARG A 54 -5.63 -3.72 7.53
CA ARG A 54 -4.73 -4.85 7.77
C ARG A 54 -4.50 -5.60 6.46
N PRO A 55 -3.23 -5.88 6.11
CA PRO A 55 -2.88 -6.69 4.94
C PRO A 55 -3.34 -8.15 5.10
#